data_AF-A0A7C3R864-F1
#
_entry.id   AF-A0A7C3R864-F1
#
_cell.length_a   1.000
_cell.length_b   1.000
_cell.length_c   1.000
_cell.angle_alpha   90.00
_cell.angle_beta   90.00
_cell.angle_gamma   90.00
#
_symmetry.space_group_name_H-M   'P 1'
#
loop_
_entity.id
_entity.type
_entity.pdbx_description
1 polymer ?
#
loop_
_entity_poly.entity_id
_entity_poly.type
_entity_poly.pdbx_seq_one_letter_code
_entity_poly.pdbx_strand_id
1 'polypeptide(L)'
;FEEIADYILNRVGACGLAWGAYSQKAASIATGVNRLGIPVVVGPHGSKYRRAFLGRPYNDEDWMVWDVRTGEKVRIEPAPQDLLVAAETIEEAIPLMAKLCFRPNDTTQGRSVKLTHYIDLSLKYLNRMPDDWHLFVRTEADLPLAKKEELLKILEDKYGWKIDWSKKKIIEGPIRSYHAGFNPTNLERCLRDGFMTV
;
A
#
# COMPACT_ATOMS: atom_id res chain seq x y z
N PHE A 1 12.56 -9.49 -16.50
CA PHE A 1 12.78 -9.15 -15.07
C PHE A 1 11.94 -7.95 -14.66
N GLU A 2 12.15 -6.77 -15.25
CA GLU A 2 11.48 -5.53 -14.84
C GLU A 2 9.97 -5.63 -14.82
N GLU A 3 9.39 -6.27 -15.83
CA GLU A 3 7.95 -6.47 -15.93
C GLU A 3 7.38 -7.36 -14.83
N ILE A 4 8.12 -8.39 -14.41
CA ILE A 4 7.74 -9.25 -13.29
C ILE A 4 7.79 -8.45 -11.99
N ALA A 5 8.83 -7.65 -11.79
CA ALA A 5 8.96 -6.78 -10.61
C ALA A 5 7.84 -5.73 -10.57
N ASP A 6 7.52 -5.11 -11.72
CA ASP A 6 6.43 -4.15 -11.85
C ASP A 6 5.06 -4.79 -11.58
N TYR A 7 4.84 -6.00 -12.10
CA TYR A 7 3.64 -6.77 -11.83
C TYR A 7 3.48 -7.04 -10.32
N ILE A 8 4.54 -7.51 -9.66
CA ILE A 8 4.55 -7.78 -8.22
C ILE A 8 4.30 -6.51 -7.42
N LEU A 9 5.01 -5.42 -7.72
CA LEU A 9 4.89 -4.13 -7.05
C LEU A 9 3.47 -3.57 -7.12
N ASN A 10 2.77 -3.77 -8.24
CA ASN A 10 1.45 -3.20 -8.46
C ASN A 10 0.28 -4.12 -8.07
N ARG A 11 0.50 -5.44 -7.95
CA ARG A 11 -0.60 -6.43 -7.85
C ARG A 11 -0.43 -7.46 -6.74
N VAL A 12 0.81 -7.79 -6.34
CA VAL A 12 1.06 -8.88 -5.41
C VAL A 12 1.43 -8.33 -4.03
N GLY A 13 0.46 -8.37 -3.12
CA GLY A 13 0.65 -7.96 -1.73
C GLY A 13 1.52 -8.96 -0.98
N ALA A 14 2.76 -8.57 -0.68
CA ALA A 14 3.70 -9.33 0.12
C ALA A 14 4.60 -8.37 0.92
N CYS A 15 5.13 -8.83 2.05
CA CYS A 15 6.12 -8.12 2.85
C CYS A 15 7.09 -9.13 3.50
N GLY A 16 8.39 -8.92 3.35
CA GLY A 16 9.41 -9.67 4.06
C GLY A 16 9.64 -9.14 5.47
N LEU A 17 10.13 -10.00 6.38
CA LEU A 17 10.59 -9.62 7.70
C LEU A 17 11.98 -10.21 7.95
N ALA A 18 12.94 -9.35 8.28
CA ALA A 18 14.27 -9.74 8.72
C ALA A 18 14.58 -9.08 10.06
N TRP A 19 13.91 -9.54 11.12
CA TRP A 19 13.95 -8.94 12.46
C TRP A 19 15.37 -8.90 13.04
N GLY A 20 16.09 -10.02 13.00
CA GLY A 20 17.47 -10.15 13.48
C GLY A 20 18.54 -9.97 12.41
N ALA A 21 18.31 -9.12 11.40
CA ALA A 21 19.26 -8.98 10.29
C ALA A 21 20.62 -8.43 10.76
N TYR A 22 21.66 -9.28 10.82
CA TYR A 22 23.03 -8.89 11.20
C TYR A 22 24.09 -9.09 10.10
N SER A 23 23.83 -9.96 9.11
CA SER A 23 24.83 -10.36 8.11
C SER A 23 24.68 -9.62 6.78
N GLN A 24 25.78 -9.47 6.04
CA GLN A 24 25.74 -8.96 4.67
C GLN A 24 24.84 -9.79 3.74
N LYS A 25 24.67 -11.10 4.03
CA LYS A 25 23.72 -11.97 3.32
C LYS A 25 22.26 -11.53 3.53
N ALA A 26 21.90 -11.10 4.75
CA ALA A 26 20.55 -10.60 5.00
C ALA A 26 20.28 -9.31 4.21
N ALA A 27 21.26 -8.41 4.14
CA ALA A 27 21.17 -7.19 3.33
C ALA A 27 21.03 -7.48 1.83
N SER A 28 21.80 -8.45 1.29
CA SER A 28 21.71 -8.82 -0.13
C SER A 28 20.40 -9.53 -0.46
N ILE A 29 19.89 -10.39 0.42
CA ILE A 29 18.56 -11.01 0.27
C ILE A 29 17.46 -9.94 0.27
N ALA A 30 17.47 -9.04 1.26
CA ALA A 30 16.49 -7.95 1.33
C ALA A 30 16.52 -7.08 0.08
N THR A 31 17.72 -6.73 -0.40
CA THR A 31 17.89 -5.98 -1.65
C THR A 31 17.36 -6.74 -2.87
N GLY A 32 17.58 -8.06 -2.94
CA GLY A 32 17.05 -8.91 -4.00
C GLY A 32 15.52 -8.96 -4.01
N VAL A 33 14.91 -9.05 -2.83
CA VAL A 33 13.45 -9.01 -2.62
C VAL A 33 12.90 -7.63 -3.02
N ASN A 34 13.57 -6.55 -2.63
CA ASN A 34 13.20 -5.19 -3.04
C ASN A 34 13.25 -4.97 -4.54
N ARG A 35 14.24 -5.55 -5.23
CA ARG A 35 14.36 -5.47 -6.69
C ARG A 35 13.15 -6.06 -7.40
N LEU A 36 12.44 -6.99 -6.77
CA LEU A 36 11.19 -7.60 -7.26
C LEU A 36 9.93 -6.81 -6.86
N GLY A 37 10.05 -5.62 -6.27
CA GLY A 37 8.90 -4.82 -5.84
C GLY A 37 8.28 -5.30 -4.52
N ILE A 38 8.99 -6.11 -3.74
CA ILE A 38 8.52 -6.62 -2.46
C ILE A 38 9.17 -5.83 -1.32
N PRO A 39 8.38 -5.19 -0.45
CA PRO A 39 8.89 -4.47 0.71
C PRO A 39 9.42 -5.42 1.79
N VAL A 40 10.37 -4.94 2.59
CA VAL A 40 11.00 -5.69 3.68
C VAL A 40 11.09 -4.82 4.92
N VAL A 41 10.59 -5.33 6.04
CA VAL A 41 10.80 -4.75 7.37
C VAL A 41 12.02 -5.41 8.02
N VAL A 42 12.92 -4.60 8.55
CA VAL A 42 14.06 -5.06 9.35
C VAL A 42 13.91 -4.61 10.80
N GLY A 43 14.51 -5.34 11.75
CA GLY A 43 14.55 -4.89 13.14
C GLY A 43 15.52 -3.70 13.33
N PRO A 44 15.64 -3.17 14.55
CA PRO A 44 16.37 -1.92 14.81
C PRO A 44 17.85 -1.99 14.43
N HIS A 45 18.49 -3.16 14.57
CA HIS A 45 19.87 -3.36 14.12
C HIS A 45 20.06 -3.28 12.59
N GLY A 46 18.99 -3.51 11.81
CA GLY A 46 19.02 -3.37 10.36
C GLY A 46 19.32 -1.93 9.90
N SER A 47 19.05 -0.92 10.73
CA SER A 47 19.45 0.47 10.46
C SER A 47 20.96 0.63 10.21
N LYS A 48 21.78 -0.27 10.76
CA LYS A 48 23.24 -0.27 10.60
C LYS A 48 23.71 -0.60 9.18
N TYR A 49 22.83 -1.09 8.31
CA TYR A 49 23.13 -1.26 6.87
C TYR A 49 23.23 0.06 6.09
N ARG A 50 22.97 1.21 6.75
CA ARG A 50 23.17 2.59 6.24
C ARG A 50 22.29 3.00 5.08
N ARG A 51 21.36 2.14 4.63
CA ARG A 51 20.45 2.44 3.52
C ARG A 51 19.06 1.92 3.85
N ALA A 52 18.07 2.77 3.58
CA ALA A 52 16.65 2.47 3.63
C ALA A 52 16.00 2.96 2.33
N PHE A 53 14.87 2.39 1.96
CA PHE A 53 14.10 2.79 0.78
C PHE A 53 12.73 3.27 1.25
N LEU A 54 12.70 4.52 1.69
CA LEU A 54 11.51 5.14 2.27
C LEU A 54 10.79 5.97 1.22
N GLY A 55 9.47 5.81 1.14
CA GLY A 55 8.62 6.63 0.29
C GLY A 55 8.32 7.97 0.95
N ARG A 56 7.99 8.97 0.12
CA ARG A 56 7.52 10.29 0.58
C ARG A 56 6.01 10.39 0.34
N PRO A 57 5.15 9.92 1.27
CA PRO A 57 3.70 9.89 1.06
C PRO A 57 3.07 11.29 0.85
N TYR A 58 3.76 12.35 1.27
CA TYR A 58 3.33 13.74 1.13
C TYR A 58 3.69 14.37 -0.23
N ASN A 59 4.44 13.68 -1.09
CA ASN A 59 4.81 14.17 -2.42
C ASN A 59 4.03 13.43 -3.50
N ASP A 60 2.96 14.04 -4.00
CA ASP A 60 2.02 13.41 -4.92
C ASP A 60 2.67 12.94 -6.23
N GLU A 61 3.68 13.64 -6.72
CA GLU A 61 4.40 13.31 -7.96
C GLU A 61 5.19 11.99 -7.87
N ASP A 62 5.55 11.55 -6.64
CA ASP A 62 6.22 10.26 -6.44
C ASP A 62 5.24 9.08 -6.58
N TRP A 63 3.93 9.33 -6.60
CA TRP A 63 2.87 8.32 -6.58
C TRP A 63 2.06 8.31 -7.88
N MET A 64 2.74 8.42 -9.02
CA MET A 64 2.13 8.40 -10.35
C MET A 64 2.51 7.11 -11.09
N VAL A 65 1.52 6.37 -11.58
CA VAL A 65 1.71 5.18 -12.43
C VAL A 65 0.94 5.32 -13.73
N TRP A 66 1.34 4.60 -14.76
CA TRP A 66 0.59 4.54 -16.01
C TRP A 66 -0.56 3.53 -15.90
N ASP A 67 -1.74 3.88 -16.40
CA ASP A 67 -2.75 2.87 -16.73
C ASP A 67 -2.58 2.45 -18.18
N VAL A 68 -2.21 1.18 -18.40
CA VAL A 68 -1.98 0.63 -19.75
C VAL A 68 -3.21 0.74 -20.64
N ARG A 69 -4.42 0.74 -20.08
CA ARG A 69 -5.65 0.79 -20.89
C ARG A 69 -5.97 2.17 -21.43
N THR A 70 -5.72 3.21 -20.64
CA THR A 70 -6.01 4.59 -21.03
C THR A 70 -4.77 5.30 -21.61
N GLY A 71 -3.57 4.83 -21.27
CA GLY A 71 -2.32 5.50 -21.60
C GLY A 71 -2.03 6.74 -20.74
N GLU A 72 -2.82 6.97 -19.70
CA GLU A 72 -2.70 8.16 -18.84
C GLU A 72 -1.93 7.86 -17.55
N LYS A 73 -1.29 8.89 -16.98
CA LYS A 73 -0.74 8.80 -15.63
C LYS A 73 -1.85 8.98 -14.61
N VAL A 74 -1.96 8.04 -13.69
CA VAL A 74 -2.93 8.02 -12.60
C VAL A 74 -2.19 8.10 -11.28
N ARG A 75 -2.66 9.00 -10.40
CA ARG A 75 -2.18 9.07 -9.03
C ARG A 75 -2.68 7.87 -8.23
N ILE A 76 -1.78 7.22 -7.51
CA ILE A 76 -2.07 6.11 -6.60
C ILE A 76 -1.82 6.51 -5.15
N GLU A 77 -2.36 5.71 -4.26
CA GLU A 77 -2.04 5.70 -2.83
C GLU A 77 -0.61 5.15 -2.58
N PRO A 78 0.02 5.48 -1.43
CA PRO A 78 1.37 5.00 -1.09
C PRO A 78 1.38 3.50 -0.71
N ALA A 79 1.27 2.64 -1.72
CA ALA A 79 1.03 1.20 -1.59
C ALA A 79 1.95 0.35 -2.50
N PRO A 80 3.05 -0.22 -1.98
CA PRO A 80 3.60 -0.03 -0.65
C PRO A 80 4.30 1.33 -0.49
N GLN A 81 4.29 1.88 0.73
CA GLN A 81 4.98 3.15 1.00
C GLN A 81 6.51 3.00 0.94
N ASP A 82 7.05 1.97 1.59
CA ASP A 82 8.49 1.79 1.77
C ASP A 82 8.90 0.42 1.22
N LEU A 83 10.08 0.32 0.60
CA LEU A 83 10.65 -0.97 0.20
C LEU A 83 11.58 -1.55 1.26
N LEU A 84 12.27 -0.72 2.03
CA LEU A 84 13.15 -1.17 3.10
C LEU A 84 13.07 -0.21 4.27
N VAL A 85 12.46 -0.67 5.37
CA VAL A 85 12.18 0.14 6.56
C VAL A 85 12.52 -0.62 7.83
N ALA A 86 13.02 0.09 8.84
CA ALA A 86 13.27 -0.46 10.16
C ALA A 86 12.07 -0.20 11.08
N ALA A 87 11.69 -1.19 11.87
CA ALA A 87 10.78 -1.04 13.00
C ALA A 87 11.55 -1.29 14.30
N GLU A 88 11.20 -0.55 15.36
CA GLU A 88 11.92 -0.62 16.65
C GLU A 88 11.43 -1.81 17.48
N THR A 89 10.12 -2.05 17.47
CA THR A 89 9.44 -3.11 18.23
C THR A 89 8.64 -4.05 17.34
N ILE A 90 8.38 -5.28 17.82
CA ILE A 90 7.58 -6.25 17.05
C ILE A 90 6.15 -5.75 16.91
N GLU A 91 5.67 -5.07 17.94
CA GLU A 91 4.37 -4.41 18.04
C GLU A 91 4.16 -3.37 16.94
N GLU A 92 5.21 -2.63 16.56
CA GLU A 92 5.21 -1.72 15.40
C GLU A 92 5.36 -2.46 14.07
N ALA A 93 6.20 -3.49 14.03
CA ALA A 93 6.48 -4.24 12.81
C ALA A 93 5.23 -4.93 12.25
N ILE A 94 4.39 -5.49 13.11
CA ILE A 94 3.18 -6.23 12.71
C ILE A 94 2.20 -5.36 11.88
N PRO A 95 1.68 -4.22 12.36
CA PRO A 95 0.81 -3.35 11.58
C PRO A 95 1.54 -2.71 10.39
N LEU A 96 2.84 -2.43 10.51
CA LEU A 96 3.64 -1.93 9.39
C LEU A 96 3.70 -2.94 8.23
N MET A 97 3.93 -4.22 8.51
CA MET A 97 3.92 -5.28 7.51
C MET A 97 2.54 -5.41 6.84
N ALA A 98 1.45 -5.29 7.61
CA ALA A 98 0.10 -5.30 7.06
C ALA A 98 -0.14 -4.13 6.09
N LYS A 99 0.31 -2.92 6.46
CA LYS A 99 0.30 -1.74 5.58
C LYS A 99 1.10 -1.97 4.29
N LEU A 100 2.31 -2.50 4.40
CA LEU A 100 3.18 -2.72 3.23
C LEU A 100 2.66 -3.79 2.27
N CYS A 101 1.59 -4.51 2.61
CA CYS A 101 0.91 -5.42 1.70
C CYS A 101 -0.15 -4.76 0.81
N PHE A 102 -0.53 -3.49 1.02
CA PHE A 102 -1.46 -2.79 0.11
C PHE A 102 -0.88 -2.68 -1.30
N ARG A 103 -1.76 -2.79 -2.31
CA ARG A 103 -1.38 -2.62 -3.71
C ARG A 103 -2.39 -1.76 -4.47
N PRO A 104 -1.95 -1.01 -5.49
CA PRO A 104 -2.86 -0.19 -6.30
C PRO A 104 -3.95 -1.02 -6.96
N ASN A 105 -3.62 -2.24 -7.40
CA ASN A 105 -4.58 -3.10 -8.08
C ASN A 105 -5.39 -4.03 -7.17
N ASP A 106 -5.46 -3.76 -5.87
CA ASP A 106 -6.30 -4.55 -4.97
C ASP A 106 -7.78 -4.49 -5.40
N THR A 107 -8.45 -5.64 -5.41
CA THR A 107 -9.91 -5.67 -5.55
C THR A 107 -10.55 -5.02 -4.31
N THR A 108 -11.81 -4.61 -4.43
CA THR A 108 -12.54 -4.02 -3.31
C THR A 108 -12.61 -4.92 -2.09
N GLN A 109 -12.85 -6.22 -2.30
CA GLN A 109 -12.85 -7.22 -1.24
C GLN A 109 -11.45 -7.40 -0.63
N GLY A 110 -10.42 -7.51 -1.46
CA GLY A 110 -9.04 -7.64 -0.99
C GLY A 110 -8.58 -6.43 -0.18
N ARG A 111 -8.94 -5.23 -0.62
CA ARG A 111 -8.68 -3.97 0.08
C ARG A 111 -9.38 -3.92 1.43
N SER A 112 -10.66 -4.31 1.49
CA SER A 112 -11.44 -4.36 2.74
C SER A 112 -10.83 -5.29 3.77
N VAL A 113 -10.36 -6.47 3.36
CA VAL A 113 -9.65 -7.41 4.25
C VAL A 113 -8.33 -6.82 4.75
N LYS A 114 -7.52 -6.24 3.86
CA LYS A 114 -6.25 -5.59 4.25
C LYS A 114 -6.46 -4.41 5.20
N LEU A 115 -7.46 -3.56 4.94
CA LEU A 115 -7.83 -2.45 5.83
C LEU A 115 -8.30 -2.95 7.19
N THR A 116 -9.12 -4.00 7.23
CA THR A 116 -9.56 -4.61 8.48
C THR A 116 -8.37 -5.04 9.32
N HIS A 117 -7.44 -5.81 8.74
CA HIS A 117 -6.25 -6.26 9.46
C HIS A 117 -5.33 -5.10 9.84
N TYR A 118 -5.11 -4.14 8.96
CA TYR A 118 -4.25 -3.00 9.27
C TYR A 118 -4.76 -2.21 10.48
N ILE A 119 -6.05 -1.88 10.47
CA ILE A 119 -6.72 -1.16 11.56
C ILE A 119 -6.69 -2.00 12.85
N ASP A 120 -7.13 -3.26 12.79
CA ASP A 120 -7.24 -4.09 13.99
C ASP A 120 -5.88 -4.41 14.61
N LEU A 121 -4.84 -4.65 13.80
CA LEU A 121 -3.48 -4.86 14.29
C LEU A 121 -2.92 -3.59 14.93
N SER A 122 -3.15 -2.41 14.33
CA SER A 122 -2.73 -1.14 14.92
C SER A 122 -3.44 -0.87 16.25
N LEU A 123 -4.75 -1.11 16.33
CA LEU A 123 -5.49 -0.97 17.57
C LEU A 123 -5.03 -1.97 18.64
N LYS A 124 -4.74 -3.21 18.27
CA LYS A 124 -4.30 -4.26 19.19
C LYS A 124 -2.90 -4.03 19.75
N TYR A 125 -1.94 -3.67 18.89
CA TYR A 125 -0.52 -3.60 19.26
C TYR A 125 -0.05 -2.19 19.60
N LEU A 126 -0.66 -1.16 19.00
CA LEU A 126 -0.27 0.24 19.18
C LEU A 126 -1.33 1.09 19.90
N ASN A 127 -2.49 0.51 20.24
CA ASN A 127 -3.62 1.20 20.89
C ASN A 127 -4.06 2.48 20.18
N ARG A 128 -3.86 2.56 18.86
CA ARG A 128 -4.20 3.74 18.05
C ARG A 128 -4.70 3.36 16.67
N MET A 129 -5.63 4.16 16.17
CA MET A 129 -6.02 4.11 14.76
C MET A 129 -4.82 4.51 13.91
N PRO A 130 -4.51 3.82 12.78
CA PRO A 130 -3.47 4.30 11.89
C PRO A 130 -3.80 5.71 11.40
N ASP A 131 -2.82 6.58 11.24
CA ASP A 131 -3.07 7.98 10.87
C ASP A 131 -3.45 8.13 9.38
N ASP A 132 -3.04 7.17 8.54
CA ASP A 132 -3.09 7.23 7.08
C ASP A 132 -4.03 6.19 6.45
N TRP A 133 -4.84 5.49 7.26
CA TRP A 133 -5.77 4.46 6.77
C TRP A 133 -6.71 4.94 5.66
N HIS A 134 -7.12 6.21 5.73
CA HIS A 134 -8.04 6.85 4.79
C HIS A 134 -7.46 6.95 3.37
N LEU A 135 -6.12 7.00 3.22
CA LEU A 135 -5.45 7.03 1.91
C LEU A 135 -5.68 5.73 1.12
N PHE A 136 -6.00 4.63 1.80
CA PHE A 136 -6.22 3.32 1.18
C PHE A 136 -7.70 3.04 0.87
N VAL A 137 -8.59 4.03 0.99
CA VAL A 137 -10.03 3.90 0.70
C VAL A 137 -10.33 4.57 -0.65
N ARG A 138 -10.84 3.81 -1.63
CA ARG A 138 -11.27 4.34 -2.94
C ARG A 138 -12.78 4.48 -3.04
N THR A 139 -13.51 3.59 -2.36
CA THR A 139 -14.97 3.60 -2.27
C THR A 139 -15.42 3.06 -0.92
N GLU A 140 -16.71 3.19 -0.62
CA GLU A 140 -17.33 2.72 0.62
C GLU A 140 -17.27 1.19 0.78
N ALA A 141 -16.98 0.47 -0.29
CA ALA A 141 -16.87 -0.98 -0.29
C ALA A 141 -15.45 -1.46 0.05
N ASP A 142 -14.45 -0.57 -0.01
CA ASP A 142 -13.11 -0.85 0.54
C ASP A 142 -13.12 -0.82 2.09
N LEU A 143 -14.16 -0.26 2.72
CA LEU A 143 -14.24 -0.18 4.18
C LEU A 143 -14.55 -1.55 4.82
N PRO A 144 -13.98 -1.87 5.99
CA PRO A 144 -14.37 -3.01 6.80
C PRO A 144 -15.87 -3.02 7.09
N LEU A 145 -16.57 -4.10 6.72
CA LEU A 145 -18.04 -4.16 6.81
C LEU A 145 -18.56 -3.90 8.24
N ALA A 146 -17.90 -4.47 9.25
CA ALA A 146 -18.30 -4.36 10.66
C ALA A 146 -18.19 -2.93 11.22
N LYS A 147 -17.26 -2.12 10.70
CA LYS A 147 -16.97 -0.75 11.17
C LYS A 147 -17.32 0.32 10.13
N LYS A 148 -18.04 -0.05 9.06
CA LYS A 148 -18.25 0.81 7.89
C LYS A 148 -18.85 2.17 8.25
N GLU A 149 -19.89 2.19 9.08
CA GLU A 149 -20.59 3.42 9.45
C GLU A 149 -19.74 4.34 10.32
N GLU A 150 -19.02 3.79 11.30
CA GLU A 150 -18.06 4.51 12.12
C GLU A 150 -16.95 5.14 11.26
N LEU A 151 -16.38 4.36 10.34
CA LEU A 151 -15.30 4.81 9.48
C LEU A 151 -15.77 5.88 8.49
N LEU A 152 -16.97 5.75 7.91
CA LEU A 152 -17.57 6.80 7.08
C LEU A 152 -17.71 8.12 7.86
N LYS A 153 -18.11 8.03 9.13
CA LYS A 153 -18.22 9.21 9.99
C LYS A 153 -16.86 9.86 10.24
N ILE A 154 -15.82 9.06 10.47
CA ILE A 154 -14.45 9.57 10.61
C ILE A 154 -13.96 10.24 9.32
N LEU A 155 -14.31 9.69 8.13
CA LEU A 155 -13.97 10.29 6.84
C LEU A 155 -14.62 11.66 6.66
N GLU A 156 -15.89 11.81 7.04
CA GLU A 156 -16.60 13.09 7.02
C GLU A 156 -16.01 14.07 8.06
N ASP A 157 -15.96 13.67 9.33
CA ASP A 157 -15.62 14.55 10.45
C ASP A 157 -14.15 15.02 10.43
N LYS A 158 -13.21 14.13 10.11
CA LYS A 158 -11.77 14.43 10.21
C LYS A 158 -11.10 14.78 8.89
N TYR A 159 -11.58 14.21 7.80
CA TYR A 159 -10.95 14.36 6.48
C TYR A 159 -11.80 15.19 5.52
N GLY A 160 -13.01 15.62 5.92
CA GLY A 160 -13.87 16.48 5.11
C GLY A 160 -14.46 15.79 3.89
N TRP A 161 -14.58 14.46 3.90
CA TRP A 161 -15.15 13.72 2.78
C TRP A 161 -16.66 13.94 2.69
N LYS A 162 -17.20 13.99 1.47
CA LYS A 162 -18.64 14.13 1.26
C LYS A 162 -19.30 12.76 1.18
N ILE A 163 -20.22 12.48 2.10
CA ILE A 163 -20.91 11.19 2.21
C ILE A 163 -22.39 11.35 1.90
N ASP A 164 -22.93 10.52 1.02
CA ASP A 164 -24.38 10.30 0.89
C ASP A 164 -24.83 9.34 1.98
N TRP A 165 -25.29 9.86 3.12
CA TRP A 165 -25.75 9.06 4.24
C TRP A 165 -27.00 8.23 3.94
N SER A 166 -27.82 8.62 2.95
CA SER A 166 -28.99 7.83 2.57
C SER A 166 -28.60 6.50 1.93
N LYS A 167 -27.48 6.47 1.21
CA LYS A 167 -26.93 5.29 0.53
C LYS A 167 -25.65 4.76 1.18
N LYS A 168 -25.15 5.43 2.24
CA LYS A 168 -23.85 5.19 2.88
C LYS A 168 -22.71 5.12 1.87
N LYS A 169 -22.69 6.09 0.95
CA LYS A 169 -21.80 6.12 -0.22
C LYS A 169 -20.85 7.31 -0.18
N ILE A 170 -19.60 7.11 -0.58
CA ILE A 170 -18.64 8.21 -0.70
C ILE A 170 -18.89 8.93 -2.04
N ILE A 171 -19.02 10.26 -2.00
CA ILE A 171 -19.20 11.11 -3.18
C ILE A 171 -17.86 11.74 -3.60
N GLU A 172 -17.14 12.35 -2.65
CA GLU A 172 -15.86 13.02 -2.87
C GLU A 172 -14.92 12.78 -1.68
N GLY A 173 -13.61 12.73 -1.95
CA GLY A 173 -12.58 12.55 -0.92
C GLY A 173 -11.40 11.63 -1.33
N PRO A 174 -11.66 10.43 -1.88
CA PRO A 174 -10.60 9.50 -2.26
C PRO A 174 -9.59 10.10 -3.25
N ILE A 175 -8.32 9.68 -3.15
CA ILE A 175 -7.25 10.03 -4.12
C ILE A 175 -7.67 9.67 -5.55
N ARG A 176 -8.34 8.52 -5.69
CA ARG A 176 -8.91 8.03 -6.95
C ARG A 176 -10.10 7.14 -6.69
N SER A 177 -10.96 7.00 -7.69
CA SER A 177 -12.06 6.04 -7.68
C SER A 177 -11.57 4.61 -7.93
N TYR A 178 -12.39 3.63 -7.56
CA TYR A 178 -12.16 2.24 -7.94
C TYR A 178 -12.54 2.02 -9.41
N HIS A 179 -11.63 1.39 -10.15
CA HIS A 179 -11.86 0.98 -11.54
C HIS A 179 -11.38 -0.47 -11.71
N ALA A 180 -12.31 -1.39 -12.00
CA ALA A 180 -11.99 -2.82 -12.13
C ALA A 180 -11.05 -3.14 -13.30
N GLY A 181 -11.03 -2.26 -14.31
CA GLY A 181 -10.12 -2.40 -15.46
C GLY A 181 -8.74 -1.79 -15.25
N PHE A 182 -8.46 -1.17 -14.10
CA PHE A 182 -7.22 -0.43 -13.87
C PHE A 182 -6.00 -1.34 -14.07
N ASN A 183 -5.08 -0.94 -14.96
CA ASN A 183 -3.92 -1.76 -15.29
C ASN A 183 -2.61 -0.99 -15.03
N PRO A 184 -2.21 -0.83 -13.74
CA PRO A 184 -1.08 0.01 -13.36
C PRO A 184 0.27 -0.57 -13.78
N THR A 185 1.16 0.29 -14.27
CA THR A 185 2.57 -0.02 -14.55
C THR A 185 3.47 1.19 -14.37
N ASN A 186 4.71 0.95 -13.96
CA ASN A 186 5.79 1.94 -13.98
C ASN A 186 6.57 1.92 -15.31
N LEU A 187 6.29 0.95 -16.19
CA LEU A 187 7.05 0.73 -17.43
C LEU A 187 6.30 1.32 -18.61
N GLU A 188 6.76 2.46 -19.11
CA GLU A 188 6.15 3.14 -20.27
C GLU A 188 6.11 2.25 -21.52
N ARG A 189 7.09 1.34 -21.70
CA ARG A 189 7.09 0.38 -22.82
C ARG A 189 5.87 -0.54 -22.84
N CYS A 190 5.29 -0.86 -21.67
CA CYS A 190 4.08 -1.69 -21.59
C CYS A 190 2.83 -0.98 -22.13
N LEU A 191 2.86 0.34 -22.35
CA LEU A 191 1.81 1.06 -23.06
C LEU A 191 1.75 0.69 -24.55
N ARG A 192 2.90 0.39 -25.16
CA ARG A 192 3.01 0.07 -26.60
C ARG A 192 2.94 -1.43 -26.83
N ASP A 193 3.70 -2.19 -26.05
CA ASP A 193 3.95 -3.61 -26.29
C ASP A 193 2.95 -4.51 -25.53
N GLY A 194 2.19 -3.92 -24.59
CA GLY A 194 1.43 -4.68 -23.61
C GLY A 194 2.34 -5.35 -22.55
N PHE A 195 1.73 -6.16 -21.70
CA PHE A 195 2.47 -7.11 -20.86
C PHE A 195 2.78 -8.36 -21.70
N MET A 196 4.02 -8.86 -21.59
CA MET A 196 4.38 -10.16 -22.14
C MET A 196 3.45 -11.22 -21.54
N THR A 197 2.78 -11.96 -22.41
CA THR A 197 2.04 -13.14 -22.02
C THR A 197 3.07 -14.19 -21.58
N VAL A 198 3.02 -14.56 -20.29
CA VAL A 198 3.77 -15.68 -19.73
C VAL A 198 3.00 -16.97 -20.00
#